data_AF-A0A3M1DB00-F1
#
_entry.id   AF-A0A3M1DB00-F1
#
_cell.length_a   1.000
_cell.length_b   1.000
_cell.length_c   1.000
_cell.angle_alpha   90.00
_cell.angle_beta   90.00
_cell.angle_gamma   90.00
#
_symmetry.space_group_name_H-M   'P 1'
#
loop_
_entity.id
_entity.type
_entity.pdbx_description
1 polymer ?
#
loop_
_entity_poly.entity_id
_entity_poly.type
_entity_poly.pdbx_seq_one_letter_code
_entity_poly.pdbx_strand_id
1 'polypeptide(L)'
;MIQRVSTVSLVAALGVISVSSSAHAAFTINGAVPLLRTPFNAFPDSVLTFTDNIGTTGELIFDEHTYGNPDLGAAFFANRHNAWLSSDGGATAHSFMNQEDFSVSFDINLSATNLTPRKEAGFVISHPVTGTGQFIVTSDNGEIATFSSFFPFTSNLVNDGDGPEYGGTPYTPGTNASVQVIYRHGVGSTQNNDLVKPASLEFIVNGISSGVRYLGNLENGLVDGTQFAFYVQSQPDSVNLATEHNTATFSNVQGGSIIDGDLNADGFVGISDLNIVLGTWNESQNPIGDNPTFLSDLRADPSNDNFVGIEDLNIVLGNWNAGTPPASGSVVPEPASLAILGAGALGLLRRKA
;
A
#
# COMPACT_ATOMS: atom_id res chain seq x y z
N MET A 1 55.60 -42.68 -38.05
CA MET A 1 55.87 -41.39 -37.37
C MET A 1 54.53 -40.91 -36.84
N ILE A 2 54.30 -41.08 -35.53
CA ILE A 2 52.98 -40.98 -34.90
C ILE A 2 52.65 -39.52 -34.59
N GLN A 3 51.49 -39.10 -35.07
CA GLN A 3 50.89 -37.78 -35.00
C GLN A 3 50.42 -37.49 -33.55
N ARG A 4 50.90 -36.40 -32.94
CA ARG A 4 50.37 -35.89 -31.66
C ARG A 4 49.50 -34.67 -31.95
N VAL A 5 48.19 -34.85 -31.85
CA VAL A 5 47.20 -33.77 -31.83
C VAL A 5 47.17 -33.23 -30.39
N SER A 6 47.56 -31.96 -30.23
CA SER A 6 47.51 -31.26 -28.96
C SER A 6 46.08 -30.85 -28.63
N THR A 7 45.57 -31.34 -27.51
CA THR A 7 44.27 -30.99 -26.93
C THR A 7 44.30 -29.53 -26.47
N VAL A 8 43.49 -28.67 -27.09
CA VAL A 8 43.24 -27.30 -26.62
C VAL A 8 42.13 -27.38 -25.58
N SER A 9 42.46 -27.12 -24.32
CA SER A 9 41.48 -27.01 -23.24
C SER A 9 40.72 -25.69 -23.38
N LEU A 10 39.44 -25.78 -23.73
CA LEU A 10 38.49 -24.68 -23.68
C LEU A 10 38.10 -24.45 -22.22
N VAL A 11 38.65 -23.43 -21.58
CA VAL A 11 38.21 -22.97 -20.25
C VAL A 11 37.01 -22.05 -20.47
N ALA A 12 35.81 -22.56 -20.24
CA ALA A 12 34.60 -21.75 -20.19
C ALA A 12 34.60 -20.96 -18.87
N ALA A 13 34.86 -19.64 -18.96
CA ALA A 13 34.68 -18.73 -17.84
C ALA A 13 33.17 -18.45 -17.69
N LEU A 14 32.52 -19.12 -16.74
CA LEU A 14 31.24 -18.65 -16.22
C LEU A 14 31.50 -17.36 -15.43
N GLY A 15 31.30 -16.22 -16.07
CA GLY A 15 31.22 -14.93 -15.39
C GLY A 15 29.90 -14.87 -14.63
N VAL A 16 29.94 -15.03 -13.31
CA VAL A 16 28.83 -14.65 -12.45
C VAL A 16 28.78 -13.12 -12.47
N ILE A 17 27.85 -12.56 -13.22
CA ILE A 17 27.49 -11.14 -13.11
C ILE A 17 26.72 -11.03 -11.80
N SER A 18 27.42 -10.67 -10.72
CA SER A 18 26.77 -10.24 -9.49
C SER A 18 26.16 -8.87 -9.77
N VAL A 19 24.87 -8.85 -10.07
CA VAL A 19 24.09 -7.62 -10.08
C VAL A 19 24.05 -7.15 -8.63
N SER A 20 24.80 -6.10 -8.30
CA SER A 20 24.74 -5.47 -6.99
C SER A 20 23.45 -4.66 -6.92
N SER A 21 22.36 -5.27 -6.44
CA SER A 21 21.21 -4.51 -6.00
C SER A 21 21.60 -3.74 -4.73
N SER A 22 21.24 -2.46 -4.69
CA SER A 22 21.38 -1.66 -3.47
C SER A 22 20.34 -2.17 -2.48
N ALA A 23 20.73 -3.05 -1.56
CA ALA A 23 19.84 -3.51 -0.51
C ALA A 23 19.51 -2.31 0.41
N HIS A 24 18.31 -1.76 0.25
CA HIS A 24 17.76 -0.81 1.22
C HIS A 24 17.49 -1.56 2.52
N ALA A 25 17.82 -0.95 3.65
CA ALA A 25 17.56 -1.57 4.95
C ALA A 25 16.06 -1.66 5.16
N ALA A 26 15.56 -2.86 5.47
CA ALA A 26 14.17 -3.06 5.82
C ALA A 26 13.77 -2.08 6.93
N PHE A 27 12.72 -1.30 6.70
CA PHE A 27 12.15 -0.41 7.71
C PHE A 27 10.92 -1.07 8.35
N THR A 28 10.61 -0.63 9.56
CA THR A 28 9.33 -0.92 10.21
C THR A 28 8.75 0.38 10.73
N ILE A 29 7.44 0.54 10.60
CA ILE A 29 6.73 1.69 11.16
C ILE A 29 6.43 1.42 12.64
N ASN A 30 6.89 2.32 13.52
CA ASN A 30 6.81 2.13 14.97
C ASN A 30 6.44 3.40 15.76
N GLY A 31 6.03 4.46 15.06
CA GLY A 31 5.55 5.71 15.66
C GLY A 31 5.13 6.71 14.60
N ALA A 32 4.80 7.93 15.03
CA ALA A 32 4.54 9.05 14.15
C ALA A 32 5.08 10.39 14.70
N VAL A 33 5.41 11.31 13.80
CA VAL A 33 5.73 12.70 14.10
C VAL A 33 4.50 13.57 13.79
N PRO A 34 3.78 14.07 14.82
CA PRO A 34 2.57 14.84 14.60
C PRO A 34 2.87 16.25 14.09
N LEU A 35 2.16 16.67 13.04
CA LEU A 35 2.08 18.05 12.56
C LEU A 35 0.60 18.48 12.55
N LEU A 36 0.17 18.99 13.69
CA LEU A 36 -1.24 19.29 13.98
C LEU A 36 -1.59 20.72 13.58
N ARG A 37 -2.82 20.95 13.10
CA ARG A 37 -3.35 22.28 12.71
C ARG A 37 -2.53 22.97 11.60
N THR A 38 -2.16 22.25 10.54
CA THR A 38 -1.36 22.79 9.42
C THR A 38 -1.95 22.49 8.04
N PRO A 39 -1.91 23.43 7.07
CA PRO A 39 -1.63 24.87 7.21
C PRO A 39 -2.85 25.66 7.73
N PHE A 40 -3.99 24.98 7.91
CA PHE A 40 -5.26 25.58 8.33
C PHE A 40 -5.40 25.50 9.84
N ASN A 41 -5.44 26.65 10.50
CA ASN A 41 -5.84 26.79 11.90
C ASN A 41 -7.14 27.60 11.97
N ALA A 42 -8.17 27.14 11.26
CA ALA A 42 -9.43 27.86 11.11
C ALA A 42 -10.30 27.80 12.38
N PHE A 43 -10.10 26.79 13.24
CA PHE A 43 -10.81 26.62 14.50
C PHE A 43 -9.78 26.43 15.63
N PRO A 44 -9.12 27.51 16.08
CA PRO A 44 -8.09 27.41 17.12
C PRO A 44 -8.63 26.85 18.44
N ASP A 45 -9.91 27.07 18.70
CA ASP A 45 -10.61 26.68 19.93
C ASP A 45 -11.09 25.21 19.94
N SER A 46 -10.93 24.47 18.84
CA SER A 46 -11.26 23.04 18.86
C SER A 46 -10.38 22.28 19.86
N VAL A 47 -10.93 21.26 20.48
CA VAL A 47 -10.18 20.32 21.32
C VAL A 47 -9.70 19.18 20.45
N LEU A 48 -8.40 18.94 20.44
CA LEU A 48 -7.78 17.81 19.74
C LEU A 48 -7.08 16.91 20.76
N THR A 49 -7.46 15.65 20.80
CA THR A 49 -6.72 14.58 21.46
C THR A 49 -6.03 13.74 20.38
N PHE A 50 -4.71 13.70 20.43
CA PHE A 50 -3.88 12.88 19.55
C PHE A 50 -3.26 11.74 20.35
N THR A 51 -3.41 10.51 19.85
CA THR A 51 -2.83 9.30 20.46
C THR A 51 -1.98 8.60 19.42
N ASP A 52 -0.70 8.40 19.73
CA ASP A 52 0.22 7.55 18.95
C ASP A 52 0.60 6.32 19.80
N ASN A 53 0.06 5.17 19.41
CA ASN A 53 0.37 3.87 19.98
C ASN A 53 0.91 2.91 18.91
N ILE A 54 1.38 3.40 17.76
CA ILE A 54 1.78 2.56 16.62
C ILE A 54 2.81 1.50 17.06
N GLY A 55 3.86 1.90 17.79
CA GLY A 55 4.90 0.99 18.26
C GLY A 55 4.47 -0.05 19.31
N THR A 56 3.22 -0.01 19.79
CA THR A 56 2.71 -0.94 20.82
C THR A 56 1.48 -1.72 20.35
N THR A 57 0.44 -1.03 19.88
CA THR A 57 -0.83 -1.63 19.45
C THR A 57 -1.07 -1.48 17.94
N GLY A 58 -0.19 -0.78 17.21
CA GLY A 58 -0.41 -0.46 15.80
C GLY A 58 -1.52 0.57 15.58
N GLU A 59 -1.81 1.41 16.57
CA GLU A 59 -2.94 2.34 16.56
C GLU A 59 -2.49 3.81 16.60
N LEU A 60 -3.17 4.66 15.83
CA LEU A 60 -3.06 6.11 15.85
C LEU A 60 -4.46 6.73 15.79
N ILE A 61 -4.74 7.70 16.64
CA ILE A 61 -6.07 8.32 16.76
C ILE A 61 -5.95 9.83 16.71
N PHE A 62 -6.78 10.44 15.86
CA PHE A 62 -7.15 11.84 15.96
C PHE A 62 -8.59 11.93 16.46
N ASP A 63 -8.80 12.58 17.60
CA ASP A 63 -10.12 12.90 18.12
C ASP A 63 -10.22 14.43 18.23
N GLU A 64 -10.95 15.06 17.30
CA GLU A 64 -11.20 16.50 17.29
C GLU A 64 -12.68 16.83 17.52
N HIS A 65 -12.93 17.69 18.51
CA HIS A 65 -14.28 18.02 18.97
C HIS A 65 -14.37 19.40 19.61
N THR A 66 -15.61 19.78 19.99
CA THR A 66 -15.89 21.06 20.66
C THR A 66 -15.31 22.23 19.86
N TYR A 67 -15.77 22.35 18.62
CA TYR A 67 -15.33 23.43 17.74
C TYR A 67 -15.84 24.76 18.29
N GLY A 68 -14.95 25.74 18.39
CA GLY A 68 -15.31 27.13 18.72
C GLY A 68 -15.80 27.89 17.49
N ASN A 69 -15.85 29.22 17.60
CA ASN A 69 -16.15 30.04 16.43
C ASN A 69 -14.98 29.98 15.43
N PRO A 70 -15.26 29.90 14.12
CA PRO A 70 -14.20 29.95 13.13
C PRO A 70 -13.55 31.34 13.13
N ASP A 71 -12.22 31.36 13.08
CA ASP A 71 -11.52 32.56 12.66
C ASP A 71 -11.82 32.78 11.16
N LEU A 72 -12.35 33.96 10.81
CA LEU A 72 -12.55 34.43 9.43
C LEU A 72 -13.76 33.84 8.65
N GLY A 73 -14.86 33.50 9.31
CA GLY A 73 -16.10 33.11 8.61
C GLY A 73 -15.96 31.81 7.79
N ALA A 74 -15.13 30.88 8.28
CA ALA A 74 -14.74 29.66 7.61
C ALA A 74 -15.96 28.78 7.26
N ALA A 75 -16.32 28.77 5.98
CA ALA A 75 -17.34 27.89 5.44
C ALA A 75 -16.77 26.59 4.82
N PHE A 76 -15.46 26.35 4.88
CA PHE A 76 -14.79 25.41 3.98
C PHE A 76 -13.66 24.60 4.65
N PHE A 77 -13.99 23.75 5.63
CA PHE A 77 -13.06 22.94 6.45
C PHE A 77 -12.39 23.66 7.62
N ALA A 78 -12.16 22.91 8.69
CA ALA A 78 -11.47 23.30 9.90
C ALA A 78 -9.98 23.02 9.82
N ASN A 79 -9.40 22.52 10.90
CA ASN A 79 -7.99 22.25 11.01
C ASN A 79 -7.65 20.98 10.22
N ARG A 80 -6.47 20.99 9.61
CA ARG A 80 -5.87 19.80 9.04
C ARG A 80 -4.81 19.28 9.99
N HIS A 81 -4.84 17.98 10.25
CA HIS A 81 -3.85 17.31 11.09
C HIS A 81 -3.16 16.23 10.27
N ASN A 82 -1.84 16.20 10.35
CA ASN A 82 -1.04 15.14 9.75
C ASN A 82 -0.22 14.44 10.84
N ALA A 83 0.00 13.13 10.72
CA ALA A 83 0.96 12.40 11.55
C ALA A 83 1.88 11.59 10.64
N TRP A 84 3.12 12.07 10.50
CA TRP A 84 4.11 11.49 9.59
C TRP A 84 4.65 10.19 10.17
N LEU A 85 4.58 9.10 9.42
CA LEU A 85 5.06 7.80 9.89
C LEU A 85 6.54 7.86 10.23
N SER A 86 6.94 7.14 11.26
CA SER A 86 8.29 7.09 11.79
C SER A 86 8.74 5.65 11.95
N SER A 87 10.04 5.44 11.74
CA SER A 87 10.74 4.17 12.01
C SER A 87 11.66 4.24 13.23
N ASP A 88 11.71 5.36 13.94
CA ASP A 88 12.58 5.63 15.09
C ASP A 88 11.80 5.98 16.36
N GLY A 89 10.56 5.49 16.48
CA GLY A 89 9.70 5.67 17.64
C GLY A 89 9.11 7.08 17.74
N GLY A 90 8.92 7.76 16.61
CA GLY A 90 8.36 9.11 16.53
C GLY A 90 9.39 10.23 16.71
N ALA A 91 10.69 9.96 16.62
CA ALA A 91 11.71 11.00 16.72
C ALA A 91 11.85 11.80 15.41
N THR A 92 11.80 11.13 14.26
CA THR A 92 11.81 11.75 12.93
C THR A 92 10.84 11.05 11.98
N ALA A 93 10.36 11.80 10.98
CA ALA A 93 9.53 11.24 9.92
C ALA A 93 10.39 10.36 9.00
N HIS A 94 9.90 9.15 8.71
CA HIS A 94 10.54 8.24 7.79
C HIS A 94 10.57 8.85 6.39
N SER A 95 11.74 8.77 5.75
CA SER A 95 12.03 9.37 4.46
C SER A 95 12.25 8.26 3.45
N PHE A 96 11.30 8.09 2.53
CA PHE A 96 11.35 7.12 1.46
C PHE A 96 12.32 7.57 0.36
N MET A 97 13.06 6.63 -0.20
CA MET A 97 13.96 6.87 -1.33
C MET A 97 13.28 6.54 -2.65
N ASN A 98 13.73 7.14 -3.76
CA ASN A 98 13.14 6.90 -5.10
C ASN A 98 13.19 5.42 -5.50
N GLN A 99 14.25 4.72 -5.11
CA GLN A 99 14.51 3.32 -5.47
C GLN A 99 14.06 2.32 -4.38
N GLU A 100 13.17 2.75 -3.49
CA GLU A 100 12.69 1.94 -2.38
C GLU A 100 11.24 1.50 -2.62
N ASP A 101 11.06 0.21 -2.91
CA ASP A 101 9.74 -0.40 -2.92
C ASP A 101 9.22 -0.52 -1.50
N PHE A 102 7.96 -0.15 -1.29
CA PHE A 102 7.34 -0.23 0.02
C PHE A 102 5.86 -0.58 -0.05
N SER A 103 5.41 -1.17 1.05
CA SER A 103 4.00 -1.41 1.34
C SER A 103 3.66 -0.77 2.68
N VAL A 104 2.53 -0.05 2.73
CA VAL A 104 1.95 0.45 3.99
C VAL A 104 0.50 -0.03 4.04
N SER A 105 0.14 -0.72 5.13
CA SER A 105 -1.22 -1.20 5.36
C SER A 105 -1.75 -0.75 6.71
N PHE A 106 -3.07 -0.52 6.78
CA PHE A 106 -3.77 -0.06 7.98
C PHE A 106 -5.28 -0.25 7.78
N ASP A 107 -6.03 -0.29 8.87
CA ASP A 107 -7.47 -0.10 8.85
C ASP A 107 -7.79 1.34 9.21
N ILE A 108 -8.74 1.95 8.51
CA ILE A 108 -9.25 3.30 8.79
C ILE A 108 -10.70 3.26 9.24
N ASN A 109 -10.99 3.97 10.34
CA ASN A 109 -12.33 4.24 10.82
C ASN A 109 -12.52 5.75 11.03
N LEU A 110 -13.39 6.36 10.22
CA LEU A 110 -13.82 7.74 10.35
C LEU A 110 -15.23 7.76 10.96
N SER A 111 -15.33 8.18 12.21
CA SER A 111 -16.59 8.32 12.95
C SER A 111 -16.85 9.80 13.24
N ALA A 112 -18.10 10.23 13.05
CA ALA A 112 -18.50 11.60 13.36
C ALA A 112 -19.93 11.64 13.89
N THR A 113 -20.24 12.60 14.77
CA THR A 113 -21.61 12.82 15.25
C THR A 113 -22.56 13.29 14.16
N ASN A 114 -22.06 14.11 13.24
CA ASN A 114 -22.76 14.58 12.05
C ASN A 114 -21.95 14.21 10.80
N LEU A 115 -22.60 13.53 9.85
CA LEU A 115 -21.98 13.12 8.60
C LEU A 115 -21.92 14.24 7.56
N THR A 116 -22.74 15.27 7.73
CA THR A 116 -22.75 16.51 6.93
C THR A 116 -22.53 17.70 7.87
N PRO A 117 -21.67 18.66 7.53
CA PRO A 117 -20.83 18.72 6.33
C PRO A 117 -19.70 17.69 6.34
N ARG A 118 -19.02 17.54 5.19
CA ARG A 118 -18.02 16.50 4.92
C ARG A 118 -16.89 16.47 5.96
N LYS A 119 -16.52 15.28 6.39
CA LYS A 119 -15.30 14.95 7.14
C LYS A 119 -14.45 14.05 6.27
N GLU A 120 -13.14 14.18 6.40
CA GLU A 120 -12.16 13.44 5.62
C GLU A 120 -11.12 12.82 6.54
N ALA A 121 -10.75 11.58 6.26
CA ALA A 121 -9.60 10.93 6.86
C ALA A 121 -8.91 10.06 5.81
N GLY A 122 -7.62 9.80 5.98
CA GLY A 122 -6.87 8.99 5.03
C GLY A 122 -5.38 9.19 5.23
N PHE A 123 -4.66 9.30 4.13
CA PHE A 123 -3.23 9.56 4.17
C PHE A 123 -2.80 10.50 3.05
N VAL A 124 -1.60 11.02 3.23
CA VAL A 124 -0.89 11.79 2.23
C VAL A 124 0.52 11.26 2.04
N ILE A 125 0.98 11.33 0.80
CA ILE A 125 2.39 11.14 0.45
C ILE A 125 2.88 12.47 -0.09
N SER A 126 3.92 13.02 0.52
CA SER A 126 4.33 14.39 0.27
C SER A 126 5.84 14.53 0.13
N HIS A 127 6.24 15.41 -0.77
CA HIS A 127 7.60 15.90 -0.88
C HIS A 127 7.58 17.40 -1.18
N PRO A 128 8.47 18.23 -0.59
CA PRO A 128 8.43 19.68 -0.74
C PRO A 128 8.50 20.19 -2.19
N VAL A 129 9.04 19.40 -3.12
CA VAL A 129 9.24 19.79 -4.52
C VAL A 129 8.11 19.30 -5.43
N THR A 130 7.67 18.05 -5.27
CA THR A 130 6.68 17.44 -6.18
C THR A 130 5.25 17.63 -5.70
N GLY A 131 5.06 18.02 -4.44
CA GLY A 131 3.76 18.31 -3.84
C GLY A 131 3.24 17.15 -3.01
N THR A 132 1.91 17.09 -2.87
CA THR A 132 1.22 16.15 -1.99
C THR A 132 0.13 15.40 -2.75
N GLY A 133 0.27 14.07 -2.84
CA GLY A 133 -0.80 13.17 -3.23
C GLY A 133 -1.64 12.77 -2.01
N GLN A 134 -2.93 12.55 -2.20
CA GLN A 134 -3.87 12.28 -1.11
C GLN A 134 -4.74 11.08 -1.44
N PHE A 135 -4.99 10.27 -0.42
CA PHE A 135 -6.09 9.30 -0.38
C PHE A 135 -7.03 9.72 0.74
N ILE A 136 -8.33 9.74 0.48
CA ILE A 136 -9.34 10.07 1.48
C ILE A 136 -10.49 9.07 1.48
N VAL A 137 -11.08 8.89 2.66
CA VAL A 137 -12.46 8.45 2.85
C VAL A 137 -13.28 9.60 3.41
N THR A 138 -14.56 9.68 3.06
CA THR A 138 -15.42 10.81 3.43
C THR A 138 -16.65 10.40 4.23
N SER A 139 -17.13 11.30 5.12
CA SER A 139 -18.27 11.02 5.99
C SER A 139 -19.64 11.18 5.32
N ASP A 140 -19.76 12.02 4.30
CA ASP A 140 -21.06 12.47 3.79
C ASP A 140 -21.64 11.52 2.74
N ASN A 141 -20.83 11.12 1.76
CA ASN A 141 -21.25 10.24 0.67
C ASN A 141 -20.44 8.94 0.58
N GLY A 142 -19.49 8.70 1.50
CA GLY A 142 -18.67 7.50 1.49
C GLY A 142 -17.69 7.43 0.31
N GLU A 143 -17.34 8.58 -0.27
CA GLU A 143 -16.30 8.66 -1.29
C GLU A 143 -14.98 8.12 -0.75
N ILE A 144 -14.36 7.26 -1.55
CA ILE A 144 -12.98 6.80 -1.44
C ILE A 144 -12.31 7.33 -2.69
N ALA A 145 -11.33 8.20 -2.54
CA ALA A 145 -10.69 8.83 -3.69
C ALA A 145 -9.19 9.02 -3.48
N THR A 146 -8.45 8.95 -4.57
CA THR A 146 -7.07 9.43 -4.67
C THR A 146 -6.98 10.57 -5.65
N PHE A 147 -6.16 11.58 -5.34
CA PHE A 147 -5.99 12.76 -6.20
C PHE A 147 -4.79 13.61 -5.79
N SER A 148 -4.57 14.68 -6.56
CA SER A 148 -3.55 15.73 -6.39
C SER A 148 -2.13 15.30 -6.78
N SER A 149 -1.32 16.29 -7.16
CA SER A 149 0.13 16.13 -7.40
C SER A 149 0.44 14.95 -8.34
N PHE A 150 1.29 14.02 -7.91
CA PHE A 150 1.70 12.84 -8.67
C PHE A 150 0.76 11.64 -8.50
N PHE A 151 -0.30 11.73 -7.68
CA PHE A 151 -1.27 10.64 -7.57
C PHE A 151 -2.15 10.59 -8.82
N PRO A 152 -2.41 9.38 -9.37
CA PRO A 152 -3.50 9.20 -10.31
C PRO A 152 -4.82 9.62 -9.64
N PHE A 153 -5.79 10.09 -10.42
CA PHE A 153 -7.14 10.22 -9.89
C PHE A 153 -7.79 8.84 -9.88
N THR A 154 -8.36 8.42 -8.75
CA THR A 154 -9.24 7.25 -8.65
C THR A 154 -10.41 7.59 -7.75
N SER A 155 -11.57 7.00 -7.99
CA SER A 155 -12.76 7.19 -7.15
C SER A 155 -13.73 6.03 -7.25
N ASN A 156 -14.26 5.59 -6.10
CA ASN A 156 -15.39 4.66 -6.10
C ASN A 156 -16.70 5.29 -6.60
N LEU A 157 -16.80 6.61 -6.69
CA LEU A 157 -18.03 7.33 -7.09
C LEU A 157 -17.93 7.96 -8.48
N VAL A 158 -16.73 8.34 -8.91
CA VAL A 158 -16.50 9.02 -10.19
C VAL A 158 -15.73 8.10 -11.12
N ASN A 159 -16.33 7.81 -12.28
CA ASN A 159 -15.65 7.09 -13.35
C ASN A 159 -14.65 8.03 -14.04
N ASP A 160 -13.37 7.67 -14.01
CA ASP A 160 -12.25 8.41 -14.62
C ASP A 160 -11.96 7.99 -16.07
N GLY A 161 -12.66 6.98 -16.58
CA GLY A 161 -12.40 6.32 -17.85
C GLY A 161 -12.37 4.80 -17.73
N ASP A 162 -11.99 4.26 -16.57
CA ASP A 162 -11.78 2.83 -16.33
C ASP A 162 -12.92 2.16 -15.52
N GLY A 163 -13.98 2.92 -15.23
CA GLY A 163 -15.06 2.50 -14.33
C GLY A 163 -14.87 3.03 -12.91
N PRO A 164 -15.85 2.84 -12.00
CA PRO A 164 -15.66 3.18 -10.59
C PRO A 164 -14.63 2.23 -9.95
N GLU A 165 -13.59 2.77 -9.32
CA GLU A 165 -12.62 1.96 -8.58
C GLU A 165 -13.22 1.32 -7.32
N TYR A 166 -12.45 0.41 -6.71
CA TYR A 166 -12.80 -0.23 -5.43
C TYR A 166 -14.16 -0.96 -5.47
N GLY A 167 -14.53 -1.48 -6.64
CA GLY A 167 -15.81 -2.15 -6.89
C GLY A 167 -17.02 -1.23 -6.77
N GLY A 168 -16.82 0.09 -6.86
CA GLY A 168 -17.88 1.09 -6.73
C GLY A 168 -18.58 1.09 -5.36
N THR A 169 -17.97 0.49 -4.34
CA THR A 169 -18.60 0.35 -3.01
C THR A 169 -18.29 1.58 -2.15
N PRO A 170 -19.31 2.31 -1.66
CA PRO A 170 -19.10 3.43 -0.74
C PRO A 170 -18.49 2.99 0.59
N TYR A 171 -17.57 3.80 1.11
CA TYR A 171 -17.17 3.72 2.50
C TYR A 171 -18.37 4.01 3.41
N THR A 172 -18.51 3.26 4.51
CA THR A 172 -19.53 3.52 5.53
C THR A 172 -18.86 4.13 6.77
N PRO A 173 -19.14 5.40 7.10
CA PRO A 173 -18.57 6.03 8.30
C PRO A 173 -18.87 5.25 9.57
N GLY A 174 -17.89 5.23 10.49
CA GLY A 174 -17.93 4.44 11.72
C GLY A 174 -17.58 2.96 11.52
N THR A 175 -17.32 2.50 10.29
CA THR A 175 -16.83 1.14 10.00
C THR A 175 -15.35 1.15 9.61
N ASN A 176 -14.68 0.01 9.79
CA ASN A 176 -13.30 -0.17 9.35
C ASN A 176 -13.27 -0.44 7.85
N ALA A 177 -12.40 0.27 7.13
CA ALA A 177 -11.95 -0.12 5.80
C ALA A 177 -10.47 -0.50 5.89
N SER A 178 -10.12 -1.69 5.38
CA SER A 178 -8.73 -2.11 5.29
C SER A 178 -8.11 -1.50 4.05
N VAL A 179 -6.97 -0.84 4.20
CA VAL A 179 -6.27 -0.12 3.14
C VAL A 179 -4.83 -0.62 3.06
N GLN A 180 -4.36 -0.87 1.85
CA GLN A 180 -2.96 -1.13 1.55
C GLN A 180 -2.52 -0.24 0.39
N VAL A 181 -1.34 0.34 0.54
CA VAL A 181 -0.66 1.13 -0.48
C VAL A 181 0.59 0.39 -0.86
N ILE A 182 0.74 0.09 -2.15
CA ILE A 182 1.92 -0.56 -2.70
C ILE A 182 2.59 0.43 -3.64
N TYR A 183 3.83 0.77 -3.35
CA TYR A 183 4.69 1.55 -4.24
C TYR A 183 5.77 0.66 -4.83
N ARG A 184 5.96 0.76 -6.15
CA ARG A 184 7.08 0.15 -6.85
C ARG A 184 7.84 1.20 -7.65
N HIS A 185 9.15 1.24 -7.49
CA HIS A 185 10.02 2.16 -8.20
C HIS A 185 10.03 1.85 -9.71
N GLY A 186 10.30 2.88 -10.50
CA GLY A 186 10.51 2.73 -11.94
C GLY A 186 11.98 2.44 -12.24
N VAL A 187 12.26 1.77 -13.35
CA VAL A 187 13.65 1.46 -13.77
C VAL A 187 14.38 2.63 -14.44
N GLY A 188 13.70 3.78 -14.57
CA GLY A 188 14.22 4.99 -15.21
C GLY A 188 14.48 4.83 -16.72
N SER A 189 14.56 5.96 -17.43
CA SER A 189 15.03 5.96 -18.81
C SER A 189 16.55 5.84 -18.83
N THR A 190 17.08 4.70 -19.27
CA THR A 190 18.38 4.74 -19.97
C THR A 190 18.11 5.37 -21.34
N GLN A 191 18.99 6.24 -21.83
CA GLN A 191 18.77 7.12 -23.00
C GLN A 191 18.47 6.42 -24.36
N ASN A 192 18.17 5.13 -24.40
CA ASN A 192 18.17 4.32 -25.62
C ASN A 192 16.85 3.60 -25.90
N ASN A 193 15.69 4.27 -25.93
CA ASN A 193 14.42 3.70 -26.42
C ASN A 193 13.98 2.35 -25.80
N ASP A 194 14.64 1.87 -24.74
CA ASP A 194 14.19 0.72 -23.98
C ASP A 194 12.93 1.15 -23.24
N LEU A 195 11.92 0.28 -23.28
CA LEU A 195 10.61 0.51 -22.69
C LEU A 195 10.79 0.84 -21.21
N VAL A 196 10.59 2.11 -20.86
CA VAL A 196 10.70 2.61 -19.50
C VAL A 196 9.49 2.12 -18.73
N LYS A 197 9.68 1.27 -17.71
CA LYS A 197 8.62 1.04 -16.71
C LYS A 197 8.61 2.22 -15.75
N PRO A 198 7.59 3.10 -15.79
CA PRO A 198 7.47 4.16 -14.80
C PRO A 198 7.17 3.54 -13.43
N ALA A 199 7.49 4.28 -12.36
CA ALA A 199 7.07 3.89 -11.02
C ALA A 199 5.55 3.76 -10.95
N SER A 200 5.06 3.02 -9.96
CA SER A 200 3.64 2.75 -9.82
C SER A 200 3.15 2.82 -8.39
N LEU A 201 1.87 3.13 -8.24
CA LEU A 201 1.09 3.00 -7.02
C LEU A 201 -0.08 2.05 -7.27
N GLU A 202 -0.38 1.23 -6.28
CA GLU A 202 -1.61 0.46 -6.21
C GLU A 202 -2.25 0.68 -4.84
N PHE A 203 -3.56 0.94 -4.85
CA PHE A 203 -4.35 1.10 -3.64
C PHE A 203 -5.32 -0.06 -3.54
N ILE A 204 -5.26 -0.84 -2.46
CA ILE A 204 -6.16 -1.96 -2.22
C ILE A 204 -7.06 -1.57 -1.05
N VAL A 205 -8.36 -1.53 -1.28
CA VAL A 205 -9.35 -1.20 -0.25
C VAL A 205 -10.30 -2.39 -0.07
N ASN A 206 -10.36 -2.94 1.15
CA ASN A 206 -11.13 -4.14 1.48
C ASN A 206 -10.86 -5.32 0.52
N GLY A 207 -9.58 -5.47 0.13
CA GLY A 207 -9.14 -6.50 -0.82
C GLY A 207 -9.45 -6.20 -2.30
N ILE A 208 -10.04 -5.04 -2.61
CA ILE A 208 -10.31 -4.63 -3.98
C ILE A 208 -9.25 -3.63 -4.43
N SER A 209 -8.46 -4.03 -5.42
CA SER A 209 -7.42 -3.19 -6.01
C SER A 209 -8.02 -2.06 -6.86
N SER A 210 -7.36 -0.90 -6.85
CA SER A 210 -7.53 0.14 -7.86
C SER A 210 -7.04 -0.31 -9.23
N GLY A 211 -6.25 -1.38 -9.30
CA GLY A 211 -5.30 -1.65 -10.36
C GLY A 211 -4.00 -0.87 -10.12
N VAL A 212 -2.92 -1.35 -10.72
CA VAL A 212 -1.63 -0.66 -10.73
C VAL A 212 -1.77 0.61 -11.57
N ARG A 213 -1.34 1.75 -11.03
CA ARG A 213 -1.38 3.06 -11.68
C ARG A 213 0.02 3.62 -11.79
N TYR A 214 0.41 3.98 -13.00
CA TYR A 214 1.73 4.55 -13.26
C TYR A 214 1.81 6.02 -12.88
N LEU A 215 2.94 6.41 -12.30
CA LEU A 215 3.24 7.80 -12.01
C LEU A 215 3.74 8.48 -13.29
N GLY A 216 3.01 9.50 -13.73
CA GLY A 216 3.35 10.29 -14.93
C GLY A 216 4.36 11.41 -14.69
N ASN A 217 5.13 11.36 -13.59
CA ASN A 217 6.03 12.44 -13.20
C ASN A 217 7.44 12.28 -13.81
N LEU A 218 8.17 13.40 -13.92
CA LEU A 218 9.49 13.42 -14.59
C LEU A 218 10.60 12.81 -13.75
N GLU A 219 10.34 12.55 -12.47
CA GLU A 219 11.30 12.01 -11.51
C GLU A 219 11.35 10.47 -11.52
N ASN A 220 10.60 9.83 -12.44
CA ASN A 220 10.47 8.37 -12.59
C ASN A 220 10.03 7.64 -11.31
N GLY A 221 9.30 8.33 -10.43
CA GLY A 221 8.99 7.82 -9.10
C GLY A 221 8.88 8.89 -8.03
N LEU A 222 8.83 8.43 -6.79
CA LEU A 222 8.91 9.33 -5.64
C LEU A 222 10.30 9.96 -5.60
N VAL A 223 10.40 11.19 -5.11
CA VAL A 223 11.69 11.86 -4.94
C VAL A 223 12.28 11.47 -3.58
N ASP A 224 13.59 11.32 -3.50
CA ASP A 224 14.29 11.05 -2.24
C ASP A 224 13.84 12.02 -1.14
N GLY A 225 13.46 11.49 0.01
CA GLY A 225 12.92 12.29 1.12
C GLY A 225 11.40 12.47 1.07
N THR A 226 10.70 11.75 0.19
CA THR A 226 9.23 11.66 0.24
C THR A 226 8.80 11.06 1.58
N GLN A 227 7.71 11.57 2.16
CA GLN A 227 7.21 11.16 3.47
C GLN A 227 5.74 10.75 3.39
N PHE A 228 5.33 9.80 4.23
CA PHE A 228 3.95 9.32 4.36
C PHE A 228 3.37 9.85 5.67
N ALA A 229 2.14 10.37 5.65
CA ALA A 229 1.41 10.74 6.86
C ALA A 229 -0.04 10.28 6.83
N PHE A 230 -0.56 9.90 7.99
CA PHE A 230 -2.00 9.87 8.19
C PHE A 230 -2.56 11.30 8.26
N TYR A 231 -3.78 11.46 7.76
CA TYR A 231 -4.43 12.74 7.53
C TYR A 231 -5.85 12.71 8.06
N VAL A 232 -6.27 13.81 8.68
CA VAL A 232 -7.68 14.09 8.98
C VAL A 232 -7.97 15.57 8.78
N GLN A 233 -9.14 15.88 8.22
CA GLN A 233 -9.66 17.23 8.09
C GLN A 233 -11.19 17.19 8.16
N SER A 234 -11.77 18.03 9.01
CA SER A 234 -13.22 18.08 9.22
C SER A 234 -13.78 19.38 8.65
N GLN A 235 -14.97 19.38 8.06
CA GLN A 235 -15.78 20.59 7.93
C GLN A 235 -16.80 20.62 9.06
N PRO A 236 -16.65 21.48 10.07
CA PRO A 236 -17.59 21.53 11.17
C PRO A 236 -18.98 21.97 10.74
N ASP A 237 -20.00 21.34 11.30
CA ASP A 237 -21.37 21.78 11.27
C ASP A 237 -21.51 23.09 12.08
N SER A 238 -21.59 24.19 11.32
CA SER A 238 -21.78 25.54 11.87
C SER A 238 -22.97 25.71 12.82
N VAL A 239 -23.94 24.79 12.81
CA VAL A 239 -25.10 24.81 13.71
C VAL A 239 -24.80 24.09 15.04
N ASN A 240 -23.93 23.08 15.03
CA ASN A 240 -23.73 22.14 16.13
C ASN A 240 -22.28 22.06 16.64
N LEU A 241 -21.48 23.12 16.41
CA LEU A 241 -20.04 23.19 16.68
C LEU A 241 -19.63 22.65 18.07
N ALA A 242 -20.36 23.00 19.12
CA ALA A 242 -20.04 22.61 20.50
C ALA A 242 -20.22 21.11 20.78
N THR A 243 -21.12 20.46 20.05
CA THR A 243 -21.45 19.02 20.20
C THR A 243 -20.82 18.15 19.12
N GLU A 244 -20.18 18.79 18.13
CA GLU A 244 -19.58 18.07 17.03
C GLU A 244 -18.29 17.37 17.46
N HIS A 245 -18.19 16.12 17.05
CA HIS A 245 -17.09 15.22 17.36
C HIS A 245 -16.72 14.45 16.10
N ASN A 246 -15.43 14.39 15.82
CA ASN A 246 -14.86 13.70 14.66
C ASN A 246 -13.65 12.89 15.13
N THR A 247 -13.71 11.58 14.95
CA THR A 247 -12.63 10.65 15.27
C THR A 247 -12.17 9.92 14.03
N ALA A 248 -10.88 9.99 13.75
CA ALA A 248 -10.21 9.14 12.78
C ALA A 248 -9.26 8.20 13.53
N THR A 249 -9.55 6.91 13.47
CA THR A 249 -8.70 5.85 14.02
C THR A 249 -8.03 5.10 12.87
N PHE A 250 -6.72 4.99 12.96
CA PHE A 250 -5.89 4.15 12.11
C PHE A 250 -5.38 3.00 12.98
N SER A 251 -5.76 1.77 12.65
CA SER A 251 -5.36 0.58 13.42
C SER A 251 -4.63 -0.43 12.54
N ASN A 252 -3.97 -1.42 13.14
CA ASN A 252 -3.19 -2.44 12.42
C ASN A 252 -2.15 -1.82 11.47
N VAL A 253 -1.63 -0.65 11.82
CA VAL A 253 -0.65 0.10 11.01
C VAL A 253 0.61 -0.73 10.88
N GLN A 254 0.95 -1.05 9.64
CA GLN A 254 2.13 -1.81 9.26
C GLN A 254 2.76 -1.13 8.06
N GLY A 255 4.08 -1.20 7.97
CA GLY A 255 4.80 -0.78 6.79
C GLY A 255 6.18 -1.41 6.76
N GLY A 256 6.66 -1.64 5.55
CA GLY A 256 7.98 -2.21 5.33
C GLY A 256 8.34 -2.26 3.85
N SER A 257 9.59 -2.63 3.60
CA SER A 257 10.10 -2.87 2.26
C SER A 257 9.45 -4.11 1.65
N ILE A 258 9.20 -4.08 0.34
CA ILE A 258 8.68 -5.24 -0.39
C ILE A 258 9.83 -6.20 -0.68
N ILE A 259 9.60 -7.50 -0.49
CA ILE A 259 10.57 -8.54 -0.82
C ILE A 259 10.52 -8.79 -2.32
N ASP A 260 11.66 -8.96 -2.98
CA ASP A 260 11.69 -9.38 -4.38
C ASP A 260 10.85 -10.66 -4.57
N GLY A 261 9.89 -10.63 -5.48
CA GLY A 261 8.96 -11.75 -5.71
C GLY A 261 7.70 -11.76 -4.82
N ASP A 262 7.57 -10.85 -3.86
CA ASP A 262 6.33 -10.60 -3.10
C ASP A 262 5.46 -9.62 -3.93
N LEU A 263 4.72 -10.18 -4.87
CA LEU A 263 3.99 -9.45 -5.90
C LEU A 263 2.68 -8.88 -5.37
N ASN A 264 2.09 -9.47 -4.32
CA ASN A 264 0.92 -8.91 -3.65
C ASN A 264 1.26 -8.06 -2.40
N ALA A 265 2.56 -7.97 -2.05
CA ALA A 265 3.08 -7.24 -0.90
C ALA A 265 2.45 -7.70 0.44
N ASP A 266 2.13 -8.99 0.58
CA ASP A 266 1.58 -9.57 1.80
C ASP A 266 2.64 -9.91 2.86
N GLY A 267 3.91 -9.62 2.55
CA GLY A 267 5.05 -9.87 3.42
C GLY A 267 5.62 -11.28 3.29
N PHE A 268 5.15 -12.08 2.32
CA PHE A 268 5.58 -13.45 2.10
C PHE A 268 5.58 -13.85 0.63
N VAL A 269 6.71 -14.34 0.13
CA VAL A 269 6.81 -14.86 -1.23
C VAL A 269 6.33 -16.31 -1.28
N GLY A 270 5.15 -16.53 -1.85
CA GLY A 270 4.50 -17.83 -1.87
C GLY A 270 3.65 -18.13 -3.10
N ILE A 271 2.66 -19.01 -2.91
CA ILE A 271 1.79 -19.47 -4.00
C ILE A 271 0.90 -18.37 -4.57
N SER A 272 0.54 -17.37 -3.76
CA SER A 272 -0.24 -16.22 -4.19
C SER A 272 0.51 -15.41 -5.25
N ASP A 273 1.81 -15.16 -5.03
CA ASP A 273 2.67 -14.45 -5.98
C ASP A 273 2.91 -15.25 -7.25
N LEU A 274 3.16 -16.55 -7.10
CA LEU A 274 3.30 -17.43 -8.25
C LEU A 274 2.03 -17.44 -9.11
N ASN A 275 0.84 -17.43 -8.50
CA ASN A 275 -0.41 -17.39 -9.24
C ASN A 275 -0.60 -16.06 -10.00
N ILE A 276 -0.01 -14.95 -9.54
CA ILE A 276 0.00 -13.69 -10.29
C ILE A 276 0.81 -13.87 -11.58
N VAL A 277 2.03 -14.42 -11.51
CA VAL A 277 2.86 -14.70 -12.71
C VAL A 277 2.20 -15.70 -13.65
N LEU A 278 1.65 -16.79 -13.11
CA LEU A 278 1.02 -17.82 -13.92
C LEU A 278 -0.30 -17.37 -14.55
N GLY A 279 -1.01 -16.42 -13.92
CA GLY A 279 -2.27 -15.87 -14.40
C GLY A 279 -2.14 -15.12 -15.72
N THR A 280 -0.94 -14.61 -16.03
CA THR A 280 -0.63 -13.83 -17.24
C THR A 280 0.57 -14.42 -17.98
N TRP A 281 0.84 -15.71 -17.83
CA TRP A 281 2.01 -16.36 -18.41
C TRP A 281 2.07 -16.21 -19.94
N ASN A 282 3.25 -15.85 -20.46
CA ASN A 282 3.52 -15.67 -21.89
C ASN A 282 2.69 -14.52 -22.51
N GLU A 283 2.39 -13.49 -21.72
CA GLU A 283 1.74 -12.26 -22.15
C GLU A 283 2.74 -11.09 -22.16
N SER A 284 2.73 -10.31 -23.25
CA SER A 284 3.50 -9.06 -23.29
C SER A 284 2.74 -7.96 -22.56
N GLN A 285 3.43 -7.29 -21.64
CA GLN A 285 2.94 -6.09 -20.99
C GLN A 285 3.28 -4.91 -21.90
N ASN A 286 2.30 -4.19 -22.44
CA ASN A 286 2.59 -2.90 -23.08
C ASN A 286 2.09 -1.77 -22.16
N PRO A 287 2.94 -1.24 -21.27
CA PRO A 287 2.53 -0.19 -20.36
C PRO A 287 2.25 1.16 -21.04
N ILE A 288 2.60 1.34 -22.33
CA ILE A 288 2.62 2.65 -23.01
C ILE A 288 1.89 2.59 -24.37
N GLY A 289 0.59 2.29 -24.39
CA GLY A 289 -0.24 2.35 -25.61
C GLY A 289 -1.66 2.87 -25.38
N ASP A 290 -2.22 3.56 -26.38
CA ASP A 290 -3.58 4.17 -26.41
C ASP A 290 -4.75 3.17 -26.30
N ASN A 291 -4.47 1.90 -25.99
CA ASN A 291 -5.47 0.87 -25.83
C ASN A 291 -5.11 -0.04 -24.63
N PRO A 292 -5.56 0.30 -23.41
CA PRO A 292 -5.28 -0.44 -22.17
C PRO A 292 -5.95 -1.81 -22.08
N THR A 293 -6.42 -2.41 -23.19
CA THR A 293 -7.16 -3.68 -23.18
C THR A 293 -6.30 -4.95 -23.12
N PHE A 294 -5.02 -4.85 -22.78
CA PHE A 294 -4.27 -6.00 -22.28
C PHE A 294 -4.46 -6.09 -20.77
N LEU A 295 -5.48 -6.86 -20.38
CA LEU A 295 -5.94 -7.15 -19.02
C LEU A 295 -4.94 -7.99 -18.19
N SER A 296 -3.65 -7.80 -18.39
CA SER A 296 -2.63 -8.51 -17.64
C SER A 296 -2.31 -7.75 -16.36
N ASP A 297 -2.32 -8.48 -15.26
CA ASP A 297 -1.91 -7.99 -13.95
C ASP A 297 -0.45 -7.50 -14.01
N LEU A 298 -0.25 -6.18 -13.99
CA LEU A 298 1.07 -5.55 -14.11
C LEU A 298 2.05 -5.96 -13.01
N ARG A 299 1.57 -6.57 -11.92
CA ARG A 299 2.42 -7.15 -10.87
C ARG A 299 3.17 -8.39 -11.36
N ALA A 300 2.68 -9.05 -12.40
CA ALA A 300 3.22 -10.30 -12.92
C ALA A 300 4.54 -10.17 -13.70
N ASP A 301 4.97 -8.96 -14.02
CA ASP A 301 6.27 -8.65 -14.66
C ASP A 301 7.19 -7.89 -13.68
N PRO A 302 7.73 -8.57 -12.64
CA PRO A 302 8.76 -8.02 -11.76
C PRO A 302 10.14 -7.89 -12.43
N SER A 303 10.42 -8.59 -13.54
CA SER A 303 11.69 -8.44 -14.27
C SER A 303 11.76 -7.12 -15.04
N ASN A 304 10.60 -6.52 -15.31
CA ASN A 304 10.41 -5.28 -16.05
C ASN A 304 10.87 -5.39 -17.52
N ASP A 305 10.78 -6.59 -18.10
CA ASP A 305 11.17 -6.84 -19.49
C ASP A 305 9.99 -6.70 -20.49
N ASN A 306 8.80 -6.34 -19.98
CA ASN A 306 7.54 -6.21 -20.73
C ASN A 306 6.99 -7.54 -21.25
N PHE A 307 7.39 -8.66 -20.64
CA PHE A 307 6.94 -9.99 -21.00
C PHE A 307 6.90 -10.92 -19.78
N VAL A 308 5.69 -11.33 -19.38
CA VAL A 308 5.55 -12.24 -18.25
C VAL A 308 6.02 -13.64 -18.65
N GLY A 309 7.17 -14.06 -18.14
CA GLY A 309 7.82 -15.30 -18.54
C GLY A 309 8.72 -15.91 -17.49
N ILE A 310 9.75 -16.61 -17.97
CA ILE A 310 10.66 -17.38 -17.11
C ILE A 310 11.51 -16.49 -16.21
N GLU A 311 11.81 -15.26 -16.63
CA GLU A 311 12.58 -14.30 -15.83
C GLU A 311 11.78 -13.90 -14.58
N ASP A 312 10.49 -13.58 -14.74
CA ASP A 312 9.58 -13.24 -13.64
C ASP A 312 9.36 -14.40 -12.68
N LEU A 313 9.12 -15.59 -13.23
CA LEU A 313 8.97 -16.80 -12.42
C LEU A 313 10.24 -17.09 -11.60
N ASN A 314 11.42 -16.86 -12.17
CA ASN A 314 12.67 -17.05 -11.46
C ASN A 314 12.85 -16.04 -10.31
N ILE A 315 12.31 -14.84 -10.41
CA ILE A 315 12.31 -13.86 -9.30
C ILE A 315 11.47 -14.38 -8.13
N VAL A 316 10.25 -14.86 -8.39
CA VAL A 316 9.36 -15.45 -7.36
C VAL A 316 9.99 -16.71 -6.77
N LEU A 317 10.46 -17.64 -7.60
CA LEU A 317 11.07 -18.89 -7.14
C LEU A 317 12.40 -18.68 -6.41
N GLY A 318 13.17 -17.68 -6.82
CA GLY A 318 14.44 -17.31 -6.19
C GLY A 318 14.27 -16.83 -4.74
N ASN A 319 13.10 -16.26 -4.44
CA ASN A 319 12.74 -15.78 -3.11
C ASN A 319 11.66 -16.66 -2.43
N TRP A 320 11.40 -17.87 -2.93
CA TRP A 320 10.33 -18.72 -2.41
C TRP A 320 10.44 -18.97 -0.89
N ASN A 321 9.33 -18.79 -0.16
CA ASN A 321 9.24 -18.80 1.30
C ASN A 321 10.03 -17.70 2.03
N ALA A 322 10.48 -16.65 1.33
CA ALA A 322 11.00 -15.46 2.00
C ALA A 322 9.88 -14.69 2.70
N GLY A 323 10.20 -14.04 3.82
CA GLY A 323 9.25 -13.26 4.60
C GLY A 323 8.52 -14.05 5.68
N THR A 324 7.40 -13.51 6.15
CA THR A 324 6.58 -14.12 7.21
C THR A 324 5.22 -14.46 6.62
N PRO A 325 4.83 -15.75 6.53
CA PRO A 325 3.53 -16.12 6.00
C PRO A 325 2.41 -15.35 6.71
N PRO A 326 1.43 -14.79 5.96
CA PRO A 326 0.28 -14.17 6.57
C PRO A 326 -0.38 -15.18 7.51
N ALA A 327 -0.87 -14.69 8.66
CA ALA A 327 -1.50 -15.54 9.67
C ALA A 327 -2.56 -16.40 8.97
N SER A 328 -2.40 -17.72 9.04
CA SER A 328 -3.31 -18.66 8.36
C SER A 328 -4.72 -18.37 8.85
N GLY A 329 -5.54 -17.74 8.00
CA GLY A 329 -6.90 -17.33 8.37
C GLY A 329 -7.61 -18.53 8.97
N SER A 330 -8.06 -18.40 10.24
CA SER A 330 -8.78 -19.42 11.03
C SER A 330 -8.49 -20.84 10.56
N VAL A 331 -7.45 -21.48 11.11
CA VAL A 331 -7.09 -22.90 10.86
C VAL A 331 -8.36 -23.70 10.57
N VAL A 332 -8.69 -23.88 9.28
CA VAL A 332 -9.91 -24.61 8.91
C VAL A 332 -9.63 -26.00 9.44
N PRO A 333 -10.38 -26.51 10.45
CA PRO A 333 -10.08 -27.82 11.00
C PRO A 333 -10.15 -28.79 9.84
N GLU A 334 -9.01 -29.38 9.47
CA GLU A 334 -8.98 -30.25 8.31
C GLU A 334 -10.01 -31.35 8.55
N PRO A 335 -11.00 -31.54 7.65
CA PRO A 335 -12.03 -32.56 7.83
C PRO A 335 -11.42 -33.95 8.05
N ALA A 336 -10.22 -34.17 7.51
CA ALA A 336 -9.46 -35.40 7.64
C ALA A 336 -8.93 -35.64 9.06
N SER A 337 -8.46 -34.62 9.77
CA SER A 337 -7.91 -34.81 11.13
C SER A 337 -9.02 -35.24 12.11
N LEU A 338 -10.22 -34.67 11.98
CA LEU A 338 -11.39 -35.09 12.76
C LEU A 338 -11.90 -36.48 12.35
N ALA A 339 -11.89 -36.79 11.05
CA ALA A 339 -12.29 -38.11 10.56
C ALA A 339 -11.34 -39.21 11.05
N ILE A 340 -10.02 -38.97 11.05
CA ILE A 340 -9.01 -39.91 11.55
C ILE A 340 -9.09 -40.05 13.07
N LEU A 341 -9.29 -38.95 13.80
CA LEU A 341 -9.50 -38.99 15.25
C LEU A 341 -10.76 -39.78 15.62
N GLY A 342 -11.85 -39.57 14.87
CA GLY A 342 -13.11 -40.30 15.03
C GLY A 342 -12.97 -41.79 14.69
N ALA A 343 -12.30 -42.13 13.59
CA ALA A 343 -12.02 -43.52 13.22
C ALA A 343 -11.10 -44.21 14.23
N GLY A 344 -10.08 -43.51 14.74
CA GLY A 344 -9.20 -43.99 15.80
C GLY A 344 -9.96 -44.25 17.11
N ALA A 345 -10.84 -43.32 17.52
CA ALA A 345 -11.68 -43.49 18.70
C ALA A 345 -12.63 -44.69 18.56
N LEU A 346 -13.27 -44.87 17.39
CA LEU A 346 -14.11 -46.03 17.11
C LEU A 346 -13.32 -47.35 17.10
N GLY A 347 -12.10 -47.35 16.58
CA GLY A 347 -11.19 -48.50 16.62
C GLY A 347 -10.80 -48.89 18.04
N LEU A 348 -10.55 -47.90 18.91
CA LEU A 348 -10.25 -48.12 20.33
C LEU A 348 -11.46 -48.62 21.13
N LEU A 349 -12.66 -48.13 20.83
CA LEU A 349 -13.89 -48.60 21.46
C LEU A 349 -14.22 -50.05 21.08
N ARG A 350 -13.98 -50.45 19.83
CA ARG A 350 -14.15 -51.84 19.39
C ARG A 350 -13.20 -52.84 20.05
N ARG A 351 -12.07 -52.40 20.59
CA ARG A 351 -11.10 -53.28 21.24
C ARG A 351 -11.47 -53.62 22.70
N LYS A 352 -12.44 -52.91 23.29
CA LYS A 352 -12.87 -53.09 24.69
C LYS A 352 -14.22 -53.81 24.87
N ALA A 353 -14.90 -54.17 23.79
CA ALA A 353 -16.10 -55.04 23.81
C ALA A 353 -15.70 -56.47 23.46
#